data_AF-A0A920TEW2-F1
#
_entry.id   AF-A0A920TEW2-F1
#
_cell.length_a   1.000
_cell.length_b   1.000
_cell.length_c   1.000
_cell.angle_alpha   90.00
_cell.angle_beta   90.00
_cell.angle_gamma   90.00
#
_symmetry.space_group_name_H-M   'P 1'
#
loop_
_entity.id
_entity.type
_entity.pdbx_description
1 polymer ?
#
loop_
_entity_poly.entity_id
_entity_poly.type
_entity_poly.pdbx_seq_one_letter_code
_entity_poly.pdbx_strand_id
1 'polypeptide(L)' 'MLLKEEEVSYKGKYYNFEPITIMPRPISNPVPIMIAAMDLNSIKNAASRGFHVNQQFYLELKNY' A
#
# COMPACT_ATOMS: atom_id res chain seq x y z
N MET A 1 8.87 7.26 -3.91
CA MET A 1 7.48 6.95 -3.47
C MET A 1 6.76 8.24 -3.13
N LEU A 2 5.58 8.49 -3.71
CA LEU A 2 4.87 9.78 -3.67
C LEU A 2 4.65 10.36 -2.26
N LEU A 3 4.34 9.50 -1.28
CA LEU A 3 4.11 9.93 0.11
C LEU A 3 5.40 10.30 0.87
N LYS A 4 6.57 10.01 0.30
CA LYS A 4 7.88 10.20 0.94
C LYS A 4 8.73 11.26 0.23
N GLU A 5 8.78 11.21 -1.10
CA GLU A 5 9.60 12.09 -1.94
C GLU A 5 8.81 13.30 -2.44
N GLU A 6 9.49 14.43 -2.60
CA GLU A 6 8.87 15.71 -2.93
C GLU A 6 8.36 15.75 -4.37
N GLU A 7 9.21 15.41 -5.34
CA GLU A 7 8.82 15.25 -6.74
C GLU A 7 8.96 13.78 -7.14
N VAL A 8 7.87 13.20 -7.63
CA VAL A 8 7.84 11.81 -8.07
C VAL A 8 7.20 11.74 -9.44
N SER A 9 7.86 11.06 -10.37
CA SER A 9 7.29 10.60 -11.64
C SER A 9 7.19 9.08 -11.65
N TYR A 10 6.31 8.55 -12.48
CA TYR A 10 6.15 7.11 -12.62
C TYR A 10 5.73 6.74 -14.03
N LYS A 11 6.33 5.66 -14.56
CA LYS A 11 5.96 5.04 -15.85
C LYS A 11 5.76 3.54 -15.64
N GLY A 12 4.52 3.09 -15.69
CA GLY A 12 4.16 1.69 -15.52
C GLY A 12 2.88 1.31 -16.25
N LYS A 13 2.50 0.04 -16.10
CA LYS A 13 1.34 -0.53 -16.81
C LYS A 13 0.01 0.15 -16.46
N TYR A 14 -0.15 0.53 -15.20
CA TYR A 14 -1.42 1.05 -14.66
C TYR A 14 -1.39 2.57 -14.43
N TYR A 15 -0.20 3.17 -14.29
CA TYR A 15 -0.04 4.59 -14.04
C TYR A 15 1.15 5.14 -14.84
N ASN A 16 0.97 6.30 -15.45
CA ASN A 16 2.01 7.04 -16.15
C ASN A 16 1.78 8.53 -15.93
N PHE A 17 2.69 9.20 -15.22
CA PHE A 17 2.60 10.63 -14.95
C PHE A 17 3.99 11.27 -14.90
N GLU A 18 4.04 12.51 -15.39
CA GLU A 18 5.18 13.42 -15.24
C GLU A 18 5.39 13.81 -13.76
N PRO A 19 6.54 14.36 -13.36
CA PRO A 19 6.81 14.66 -11.95
C PRO A 19 5.70 15.49 -11.29
N ILE A 20 5.16 14.96 -10.18
CA ILE A 20 4.14 15.62 -9.36
C ILE A 20 4.53 15.64 -7.89
N THR A 21 3.93 16.57 -7.15
CA THR A 21 3.97 16.65 -5.68
C THR A 21 2.57 16.63 -5.08
N ILE A 22 2.46 16.23 -3.82
CA ILE A 22 1.20 16.25 -3.05
C ILE A 22 1.32 17.17 -1.84
N MET A 23 0.24 17.87 -1.52
CA MET A 23 0.15 18.80 -0.38
C MET A 23 -1.17 18.61 0.40
N PRO A 24 -1.17 18.70 1.74
CA PRO A 24 0.01 18.84 2.60
C PRO A 24 0.84 17.54 2.64
N ARG A 25 2.11 17.64 3.04
CA ARG A 25 2.98 16.47 3.18
C ARG A 25 2.59 15.66 4.44
N PRO A 26 2.61 14.32 4.37
CA PRO A 26 2.44 13.49 5.55
C PRO A 26 3.50 13.79 6.60
N ILE A 27 3.08 13.92 7.86
CA ILE A 27 3.98 14.20 8.98
C ILE A 27 4.72 12.91 9.42
N SER A 28 4.07 11.75 9.28
CA SER A 28 4.62 10.45 9.67
C SER A 28 5.60 9.91 8.63
N ASN A 29 6.76 9.43 9.09
CA ASN A 29 7.76 8.76 8.25
C ASN A 29 8.31 7.52 8.98
N PRO A 30 8.02 6.28 8.50
CA PRO A 30 7.24 5.97 7.31
C PRO A 30 5.74 6.23 7.51
N VAL A 31 5.04 6.55 6.43
CA VAL A 31 3.57 6.61 6.45
C VAL A 31 3.03 5.19 6.67
N PRO A 32 2.21 4.94 7.71
CA PRO A 32 1.67 3.61 7.97
C PRO A 32 0.68 3.23 6.86
N ILE A 33 0.97 2.12 6.18
CA ILE A 33 0.09 1.53 5.16
C ILE A 33 -0.32 0.14 5.67
N MET A 34 -1.63 -0.11 5.72
CA MET A 34 -2.20 -1.40 6.10
C MET A 34 -2.98 -1.97 4.92
N ILE A 35 -2.78 -3.26 4.65
CA ILE A 35 -3.48 -3.99 3.59
C ILE A 35 -4.46 -4.96 4.24
N ALA A 36 -5.74 -4.83 3.88
CA ALA A 36 -6.74 -5.85 4.13
C ALA A 36 -6.69 -6.85 2.97
N ALA A 37 -6.19 -8.05 3.22
CA ALA A 37 -6.09 -9.12 2.23
C ALA A 37 -6.81 -10.37 2.75
N MET A 38 -7.56 -11.03 1.86
CA MET A 38 -8.38 -12.19 2.22
C MET A 38 -7.84 -13.48 1.62
N ASP A 39 -7.20 -13.43 0.44
CA ASP A 39 -6.57 -14.61 -0.15
C ASP A 39 -5.10 -14.75 0.29
N LEU A 40 -4.64 -16.00 0.39
CA LEU A 40 -3.28 -16.34 0.81
C LEU A 40 -2.20 -15.70 -0.08
N ASN A 41 -2.46 -15.52 -1.37
CA ASN A 41 -1.47 -14.93 -2.28
C ASN A 41 -1.34 -13.42 -2.02
N SER A 42 -2.44 -12.70 -1.80
CA SER A 42 -2.43 -11.28 -1.45
C SER A 42 -1.83 -11.04 -0.06
N ILE A 43 -2.12 -11.90 0.92
CA ILE A 43 -1.49 -11.83 2.25
C ILE A 43 0.04 -11.98 2.11
N LYS A 44 0.50 -13.01 1.38
CA LYS A 44 1.93 -13.22 1.13
C LYS A 44 2.55 -12.06 0.36
N ASN A 45 1.87 -11.54 -0.65
CA ASN A 45 2.37 -10.41 -1.43
C ASN A 45 2.52 -9.15 -0.58
N ALA A 46 1.50 -8.82 0.23
CA ALA A 46 1.52 -7.66 1.11
C ALA A 46 2.61 -7.78 2.18
N ALA A 47 2.73 -8.94 2.82
CA ALA A 47 3.79 -9.22 3.79
C ALA A 47 5.19 -9.11 3.15
N SER A 48 5.39 -9.65 1.94
CA SER A 48 6.69 -9.59 1.23
C SER A 48 7.14 -8.16 0.88
N ARG A 49 6.19 -7.23 0.79
CA ARG A 49 6.44 -5.80 0.52
C ARG A 49 6.63 -4.97 1.80
N GLY A 50 6.57 -5.60 2.97
CA GLY A 50 6.75 -4.95 4.28
C GLY A 50 5.52 -4.20 4.78
N PHE A 51 4.33 -4.45 4.20
CA PHE A 51 3.09 -3.83 4.68
C PHE A 51 2.54 -4.56 5.91
N HIS A 52 1.86 -3.80 6.78
CA HIS A 52 1.05 -4.41 7.82
C HIS A 52 -0.16 -5.09 7.18
N VAL A 53 -0.37 -6.37 7.49
CA VAL A 53 -1.51 -7.15 7.00
C VAL A 53 -2.44 -7.44 8.16
N ASN A 54 -3.72 -7.13 8.01
CA ASN A 54 -4.73 -7.51 9.01
C ASN A 54 -5.30 -8.90 8.69
N GLN A 55 -5.02 -9.88 9.56
CA GLN A 55 -5.44 -11.28 9.41
C GLN A 55 -6.92 -11.52 9.76
N GLN A 56 -7.56 -10.62 10.51
CA GLN A 56 -8.87 -10.88 11.11
C GLN A 56 -10.00 -11.10 10.08
N PHE A 57 -9.90 -10.48 8.90
CA PHE A 57 -10.85 -10.64 7.80
C PHE A 57 -10.89 -12.06 7.18
N TYR A 58 -9.79 -12.83 7.26
CA TYR A 58 -9.76 -14.20 6.73
C TYR A 58 -10.57 -15.18 7.59
N LEU A 59 -10.63 -14.93 8.91
CA LEU A 59 -11.36 -15.81 9.84
C LEU A 59 -12.87 -15.58 9.79
N GLU A 60 -13.33 -14.36 9.49
CA GLU A 60 -14.77 -14.05 9.35
C GLU A 60 -15.41 -14.74 8.13
N LEU A 61 -14.69 -14.88 7.02
CA LEU A 61 -15.25 -15.51 5.81
C LEU A 61 -15.29 -17.04 5.86
N LYS A 62 -14.49 -17.71 6.71
CA LYS A 62 -14.59 -19.18 6.87
C LYS A 62 -15.80 -19.62 7.68
N ASN A 63 -16.52 -18.68 8.30
CA ASN A 63 -17.73 -18.92 9.07
C ASN A 63 -19.02 -18.69 8.26
N TYR A 64 -18.91 -18.48 6.93
CA TYR A 64 -20.00 -18.47 5.96
C TYR A 64 -19.75 -19.53 4.88
#